data_AF-A0AAW9SLU9-F1
#
_entry.id   AF-A0AAW9SLU9-F1
#
_cell.length_a   1.000
_cell.length_b   1.000
_cell.length_c   1.000
_cell.angle_alpha   90.00
_cell.angle_beta   90.00
_cell.angle_gamma   90.00
#
_symmetry.space_group_name_H-M   'P 1'
#
loop_
_entity.id
_entity.type
_entity.pdbx_description
1 polymer ?
#
loop_
_entity_poly.entity_id
_entity_poly.type
_entity_poly.pdbx_seq_one_letter_code
_entity_poly.pdbx_strand_id
1 'polypeptide(L)'
;MRAVLVSLGVPDSEIQQESFGGALAEAPRQEPAGRPAVASDGAGPVVRFARSDLEFTWDGSSGTLLEFAEAQGLSPNFECRDGICGTCACRKLSGEVAYAEEPLDLA
;
A
#
# COMPACT_ATOMS: atom_id res chain seq x y z
N MET A 1 5.74 26.36 3.91
CA MET A 1 5.73 26.91 2.54
C MET A 1 4.32 27.25 2.06
N ARG A 2 3.32 26.37 2.23
CA ARG A 2 1.89 26.62 1.95
C ARG A 2 1.38 27.99 2.42
N ALA A 3 1.59 28.34 3.70
CA ALA A 3 1.15 29.62 4.26
C ALA A 3 1.72 30.85 3.50
N VAL A 4 2.93 30.74 2.96
CA VAL A 4 3.56 31.80 2.16
C VAL A 4 2.90 31.91 0.79
N LEU A 5 2.59 30.77 0.14
CA LEU A 5 1.87 30.75 -1.14
C LEU A 5 0.47 31.36 -1.03
N VAL A 6 -0.27 31.05 0.04
CA VAL A 6 -1.57 31.66 0.34
C VAL A 6 -1.42 33.17 0.53
N SER A 7 -0.40 33.61 1.26
CA SER A 7 -0.13 35.04 1.49
C SER A 7 0.23 35.80 0.20
N LEU A 8 0.71 35.09 -0.82
CA LEU A 8 1.00 35.62 -2.15
C LEU A 8 -0.20 35.55 -3.11
N GLY A 9 -1.36 35.06 -2.65
CA GLY A 9 -2.60 35.02 -3.42
C GLY A 9 -2.84 33.74 -4.22
N VAL A 10 -2.04 32.68 -4.02
CA VAL A 10 -2.33 31.37 -4.62
C VAL A 10 -3.58 30.77 -3.94
N PRO A 11 -4.63 30.39 -4.68
CA PRO A 11 -5.82 29.77 -4.11
C PRO A 11 -5.47 28.47 -3.39
N ASP A 12 -6.07 28.26 -2.22
CA ASP A 12 -5.82 27.10 -1.37
C ASP A 12 -6.03 25.76 -2.11
N SER A 13 -7.05 25.73 -2.97
CA SER A 13 -7.42 24.59 -3.83
C SER A 13 -6.40 24.26 -4.91
N GLU A 14 -5.45 25.15 -5.19
CA GLU A 14 -4.38 24.94 -6.17
C GLU A 14 -3.05 24.58 -5.51
N ILE A 15 -2.97 24.55 -4.17
CA ILE A 15 -1.75 24.21 -3.44
C ILE A 15 -1.73 22.73 -3.08
N GLN A 16 -1.05 21.95 -3.93
CA GLN A 16 -0.74 20.55 -3.64
C GLN A 16 0.56 20.45 -2.83
N GLN A 17 0.57 19.60 -1.82
CA GLN A 17 1.75 19.36 -0.99
C GLN A 17 1.91 17.86 -0.76
N GLU A 18 3.08 17.34 -1.10
CA GLU A 18 3.51 15.99 -0.75
C GLU A 18 4.61 16.08 0.31
N SER A 19 4.54 15.19 1.30
CA SER A 19 5.54 15.09 2.36
C SER A 19 6.47 13.93 2.05
N PHE A 20 7.69 14.23 1.61
CA PHE A 20 8.73 13.24 1.41
C PHE A 20 9.53 13.09 2.71
N GLY A 21 9.22 12.04 3.48
CA GLY A 21 9.94 11.68 4.70
C GLY A 21 9.24 12.11 6.00
N GLY A 22 8.56 11.14 6.63
CA GLY A 22 8.68 11.01 8.08
C GLY A 22 10.11 10.60 8.40
N ALA A 23 10.62 10.95 9.59
CA ALA A 23 12.01 10.69 9.97
C ALA A 23 12.48 9.31 9.50
N LEU A 24 13.72 9.23 9.00
CA LEU A 24 14.52 8.00 9.02
C LEU A 24 14.73 7.60 10.50
N ALA A 25 13.67 7.27 11.22
CA ALA A 25 13.78 6.07 11.98
C ALA A 25 14.04 5.01 10.91
N GLU A 26 15.12 4.26 11.05
CA GLU A 26 15.04 2.86 10.67
C GLU A 26 13.76 2.38 11.36
N ALA A 27 12.62 2.43 10.65
CA ALA A 27 11.44 1.74 11.10
C ALA A 27 11.99 0.34 11.32
N PRO A 28 11.98 -0.20 12.56
CA PRO A 28 12.37 -1.59 12.73
C PRO A 28 11.61 -2.31 11.64
N ARG A 29 12.33 -3.04 10.77
CA ARG A 29 11.72 -3.93 9.77
C ARG A 29 10.51 -4.47 10.49
N GLN A 30 9.31 -4.07 10.07
CA GLN A 30 8.12 -4.38 10.86
C GLN A 30 8.07 -5.91 10.88
N GLU A 31 8.59 -6.50 11.95
CA GLU A 31 8.18 -7.82 12.35
C GLU A 31 6.67 -7.69 12.45
N PRO A 32 5.91 -8.48 11.69
CA PRO A 32 4.53 -8.17 11.33
C PRO A 32 3.77 -7.80 12.59
N ALA A 33 3.62 -6.50 12.82
CA ALA A 33 3.08 -5.96 14.05
C ALA A 33 1.60 -6.22 13.97
N GLY A 34 1.18 -7.33 14.60
CA GLY A 34 -0.21 -7.73 14.71
C GLY A 34 -0.97 -7.61 13.39
N ARG A 35 -0.55 -8.35 12.35
CA ARG A 35 -1.49 -8.70 11.29
C ARG A 35 -2.74 -9.23 12.02
N PRO A 36 -3.95 -8.67 11.83
CA PRO A 36 -5.13 -9.29 12.39
C PRO A 36 -5.08 -10.74 11.94
N ALA A 37 -5.02 -11.66 12.91
CA ALA A 37 -4.96 -13.08 12.64
C ALA A 37 -6.27 -13.43 11.93
N VAL A 38 -6.25 -13.39 10.60
CA VAL A 38 -7.18 -14.19 9.81
C VAL A 38 -6.90 -15.61 10.28
N ALA A 39 -7.86 -16.20 10.96
CA ALA A 39 -7.71 -17.49 11.62
C ALA A 39 -7.15 -18.50 10.60
N SER A 40 -5.89 -18.88 10.78
CA SER A 40 -5.21 -19.83 9.89
C SER A 40 -5.67 -21.24 10.22
N ASP A 41 -6.77 -21.66 9.61
CA ASP A 41 -7.02 -23.07 9.34
C ASP A 41 -6.21 -23.47 8.09
N GLY A 42 -4.87 -23.37 8.19
CA GLY A 42 -3.91 -23.84 7.17
C GLY A 42 -3.95 -23.24 5.75
N ALA A 43 -4.98 -22.46 5.39
CA ALA A 43 -5.18 -21.90 4.06
C ALA A 43 -5.36 -20.38 4.18
N GLY A 44 -4.38 -19.61 3.70
CA GLY A 44 -4.49 -18.15 3.60
C GLY A 44 -5.59 -17.71 2.61
N PRO A 45 -5.91 -16.40 2.55
CA PRO A 45 -6.85 -15.89 1.56
C PRO A 45 -6.39 -16.18 0.12
N VAL A 46 -7.36 -16.43 -0.75
CA VAL A 46 -7.14 -16.55 -2.19
C VAL A 46 -7.07 -15.15 -2.80
N VAL A 47 -6.00 -14.89 -3.56
CA VAL A 47 -5.76 -13.62 -4.24
C VAL A 47 -5.79 -13.86 -5.75
N ARG A 48 -6.69 -13.16 -6.45
CA ARG A 48 -6.83 -13.24 -7.90
C ARG A 48 -6.34 -11.97 -8.59
N PHE A 49 -5.35 -12.12 -9.48
CA PHE A 49 -4.81 -11.06 -10.31
C PHE A 49 -5.60 -10.95 -11.62
N ALA A 50 -6.65 -10.12 -11.63
CA ALA A 50 -7.63 -10.08 -12.71
C ALA A 50 -7.09 -9.78 -14.11
N ARG A 51 -5.94 -9.08 -14.24
CA ARG A 51 -5.34 -8.77 -15.56
C ARG A 51 -4.61 -9.97 -16.17
N SER A 52 -4.07 -10.86 -15.34
CA SER A 52 -3.34 -12.06 -15.76
C SER A 52 -4.16 -13.34 -15.65
N ASP A 53 -5.37 -13.26 -15.06
CA ASP A 53 -6.25 -14.39 -14.76
C ASP A 53 -5.58 -15.48 -13.89
N LEU A 54 -4.61 -15.06 -13.06
CA LEU A 54 -3.92 -15.95 -12.14
C LEU A 54 -4.51 -15.86 -10.73
N GLU A 55 -4.61 -17.01 -10.06
CA GLU A 55 -5.16 -17.14 -8.73
C GLU A 55 -4.24 -17.99 -7.86
N PHE A 56 -3.89 -17.48 -6.68
CA PHE A 56 -2.98 -18.13 -5.75
C PHE A 56 -3.41 -17.91 -4.31
N THR A 57 -3.06 -18.85 -3.43
CA THR A 57 -3.26 -18.72 -1.99
C THR A 57 -2.12 -17.90 -1.39
N TRP A 58 -2.46 -16.81 -0.68
CA TRP A 58 -1.48 -16.00 0.04
C TRP A 58 -1.55 -16.30 1.54
N ASP A 59 -0.61 -17.11 2.02
CA ASP A 59 -0.50 -17.54 3.43
C ASP A 59 0.17 -16.50 4.34
N GLY A 60 0.72 -15.43 3.76
CA GLY A 60 1.49 -14.41 4.48
C GLY A 60 2.99 -14.64 4.59
N SER A 61 3.49 -15.79 4.13
CA SER A 61 4.92 -16.11 4.12
C SER A 61 5.69 -15.31 3.06
N SER A 62 5.00 -14.85 2.00
CA SER A 62 5.58 -14.13 0.86
C SER A 62 5.72 -12.61 1.05
N GLY A 63 5.64 -12.11 2.28
CA GLY A 63 5.68 -10.66 2.54
C GLY A 63 4.40 -9.96 2.07
N THR A 64 4.54 -8.76 1.51
CA THR A 64 3.43 -7.91 1.02
C THR A 64 2.72 -8.51 -0.20
N LEU A 65 1.51 -8.02 -0.51
CA LEU A 65 0.80 -8.42 -1.75
C LEU A 65 1.56 -8.03 -3.03
N LEU A 66 2.39 -6.97 -2.96
CA LEU A 66 3.27 -6.56 -4.05
C LEU A 66 4.36 -7.63 -4.29
N GLU A 67 5.08 -8.01 -3.24
CA GLU A 67 6.13 -9.04 -3.31
C GLU A 67 5.55 -10.39 -3.71
N PHE A 68 4.36 -10.74 -3.21
CA PHE A 68 3.64 -11.93 -3.63
C PHE A 68 3.35 -11.94 -5.12
N ALA A 69 2.90 -10.82 -5.71
CA ALA A 69 2.66 -10.71 -7.14
C ALA A 69 3.96 -10.89 -7.95
N GLU A 70 5.05 -10.24 -7.52
CA GLU A 70 6.38 -10.36 -8.14
C GLU A 70 6.89 -11.82 -8.11
N ALA A 71 6.67 -12.53 -6.99
CA ALA A 71 7.06 -13.94 -6.83
C ALA A 71 6.30 -14.87 -7.79
N GLN A 72 5.10 -14.49 -8.24
CA GLN A 72 4.34 -15.22 -9.27
C GLN A 72 4.71 -14.78 -10.70
N GLY A 73 5.75 -13.95 -10.85
CA GLY A 73 6.24 -13.48 -12.15
C GLY A 73 5.45 -12.30 -12.75
N LEU A 74 4.63 -11.62 -11.94
CA LEU A 74 3.91 -10.42 -12.38
C LEU A 74 4.80 -9.17 -12.24
N SER A 75 4.52 -8.15 -13.04
CA SER A 75 5.24 -6.86 -13.03
C SER A 75 4.29 -5.70 -12.76
N PRO A 76 3.74 -5.59 -11.53
CA PRO A 76 2.96 -4.41 -11.14
C PRO A 76 3.83 -3.15 -11.13
N ASN A 77 3.24 -1.99 -11.37
CA ASN A 77 3.95 -0.72 -11.20
C ASN A 77 4.27 -0.51 -9.72
N PHE A 78 5.49 -0.08 -9.37
CA PHE A 78 5.86 0.26 -8.00
C PHE A 78 7.03 1.25 -7.98
N GLU A 79 7.18 1.98 -6.87
CA GLU A 79 8.33 2.87 -6.61
C GLU A 79 8.81 2.72 -5.15
N CYS A 80 8.07 3.27 -4.16
CA CYS A 80 8.60 3.44 -2.80
C CYS A 80 8.58 2.20 -1.88
N ARG A 81 7.73 1.19 -2.16
CA ARG A 81 7.47 0.00 -1.30
C ARG A 81 6.99 0.24 0.15
N ASP A 82 7.03 1.46 0.66
CA ASP A 82 6.60 1.83 2.02
C ASP A 82 5.21 2.48 2.10
N GLY A 83 4.39 2.34 1.06
CA GLY A 83 2.98 2.79 1.08
C GLY A 83 2.75 4.30 0.96
N ILE A 84 3.79 5.10 0.65
CA ILE A 84 3.70 6.57 0.60
C ILE A 84 3.36 7.12 -0.80
N CYS A 85 3.95 6.56 -1.86
CA CYS A 85 3.83 7.13 -3.22
C CYS A 85 2.57 6.72 -4.01
N GLY A 86 1.85 5.68 -3.56
CA GLY A 86 0.67 5.17 -4.27
C GLY A 86 0.93 4.52 -5.64
N THR A 87 2.16 4.47 -6.18
CA THR A 87 2.45 3.90 -7.51
C THR A 87 1.99 2.44 -7.67
N CYS A 88 2.02 1.66 -6.58
CA CYS A 88 1.55 0.27 -6.57
C CYS A 88 0.04 0.11 -6.31
N ALA A 89 -0.72 1.20 -6.23
CA ALA A 89 -2.17 1.13 -6.05
C ALA A 89 -2.84 0.42 -7.22
N CYS A 90 -3.85 -0.39 -6.90
CA CYS A 90 -4.66 -1.09 -7.89
C CYS A 90 -6.13 -1.13 -7.47
N ARG A 91 -7.01 -1.32 -8.45
CA ARG A 91 -8.45 -1.39 -8.19
C ARG A 91 -8.81 -2.75 -7.58
N LYS A 92 -9.33 -2.75 -6.35
CA LYS A 92 -9.99 -3.92 -5.77
C LYS A 92 -11.32 -4.18 -6.48
N LEU A 93 -11.47 -5.35 -7.10
CA LEU A 93 -12.72 -5.72 -7.79
C LEU A 93 -13.77 -6.32 -6.84
N SER A 94 -13.33 -7.03 -5.79
CA SER A 94 -14.20 -7.67 -4.80
C SER A 94 -13.41 -7.99 -3.52
N GLY A 95 -14.11 -8.38 -2.45
CA GLY A 95 -13.54 -8.77 -1.17
C GLY A 95 -13.28 -7.61 -0.22
N GLU A 96 -12.61 -7.88 0.89
CA GLU A 96 -12.20 -6.89 1.90
C GLU A 96 -10.68 -6.92 2.07
N VAL A 97 -10.09 -5.78 2.43
CA VAL A 97 -8.66 -5.64 2.69
C VAL A 97 -8.47 -5.05 4.07
N ALA A 98 -7.46 -5.55 4.78
CA ALA A 98 -7.02 -4.98 6.04
C ALA A 98 -5.72 -4.22 5.81
N TYR A 99 -5.67 -2.97 6.28
CA TYR A 99 -4.46 -2.17 6.30
C TYR A 99 -3.87 -2.15 7.72
N ALA A 100 -2.55 -2.13 7.82
CA ALA A 100 -1.88 -1.89 9.10
C ALA A 100 -2.06 -0.42 9.54
N GLU A 101 -2.04 0.49 8.57
CA GLU A 101 -2.25 1.92 8.75
C GLU A 101 -3.18 2.42 7.64
N GLU A 102 -4.15 3.27 7.99
CA GLU A 102 -5.10 3.80 7.01
C GLU A 102 -4.38 4.62 5.92
N PRO A 103 -4.65 4.33 4.62
CA PRO A 103 -4.11 5.11 3.52
C PRO A 103 -4.50 6.58 3.62
N LEU A 104 -3.54 7.48 3.33
CA LEU A 104 -3.70 8.93 3.48
C LEU A 104 -4.77 9.54 2.55
N ASP A 105 -5.18 8.84 1.50
CA ASP A 105 -6.04 9.34 0.42
C ASP A 105 -7.36 8.56 0.22
N LEU A 106 -7.91 7.94 1.27
CA LEU A 106 -9.25 7.31 1.21
C LEU A 106 -10.43 8.25 1.56
N ALA A 107 -10.21 9.58 1.57
CA ALA A 107 -11.24 10.60 1.81
C ALA A 107 -11.65 11.34 0.52
#